data_AF-A0A7J6X9A5-F1
#
_entry.id   AF-A0A7J6X9A5-F1
#
_cell.length_a   1.000
_cell.length_b   1.000
_cell.length_c   1.000
_cell.angle_alpha   90.00
_cell.angle_beta   90.00
_cell.angle_gamma   90.00
#
_symmetry.space_group_name_H-M   'P 1'
#
loop_
_entity.id
_entity.type
_entity.pdbx_description
1 polymer ?
#
loop_
_entity_poly.entity_id
_entity_poly.type
_entity_poly.pdbx_seq_one_letter_code
_entity_poly.pdbx_strand_id
1 'polypeptide(L)'
;MEQSQGMEECLKLLKGQRDEQRLAGLLLATKFCKRDDHTSIVRVYEAIGSQFLDRLLKTGLGVVESNDEEAYLQLSITVIAAISRVPEIAQSKDMVSKIPYVLDVLKRGSGNLVINECYEFLFLDLLEDILVIEGEDEPSPFYSVCFMLPFLCQLTMEVEGCRILARNKGLKAVVDCLIKLIVPNSRADDKEYGIIFLACDTIMNVLLKKEETSVQLDDCSVVHLLTAFACWTEFVTQPSVTMMASSICSLIFESTSEEALLTHPDFKLRTMNNLSQLITRSLTACGHYSMSDDTEAEGDLYEIVTAGYSRWVHRFPRIKEAVKGEN
;
A
#
# COMPACT_ATOMS: atom_id res chain seq x y z
N MET A 1 4.18 -25.02 30.81
CA MET A 1 3.67 -24.55 32.12
C MET A 1 4.15 -23.14 32.43
N GLU A 2 5.44 -22.83 32.25
CA GLU A 2 6.02 -21.50 32.54
C GLU A 2 5.43 -20.34 31.71
N GLN A 3 5.16 -20.53 30.40
CA GLN A 3 4.56 -19.49 29.55
C GLN A 3 3.15 -19.06 30.02
N SER A 4 2.34 -20.02 30.49
CA SER A 4 0.98 -19.73 30.99
C SER A 4 1.00 -18.96 32.30
N GLN A 5 2.03 -19.17 33.13
CA GLN A 5 2.21 -18.46 34.39
C GLN A 5 2.70 -17.03 34.15
N GLY A 6 3.64 -16.83 33.22
CA GLY A 6 4.11 -15.50 32.81
C GLY A 6 3.00 -14.62 32.22
N MET A 7 2.11 -15.20 31.43
CA MET A 7 0.94 -14.48 30.90
C MET A 7 0.00 -14.01 32.02
N GLU A 8 -0.26 -14.85 33.02
CA GLU A 8 -1.15 -14.48 34.13
C GLU A 8 -0.56 -13.36 35.00
N GLU A 9 0.76 -13.32 35.19
CA GLU A 9 1.45 -12.22 35.85
C GLU A 9 1.38 -10.92 35.04
N CYS A 10 1.51 -11.00 33.72
CA CYS A 10 1.29 -9.86 32.82
C CYS A 10 -0.14 -9.30 32.96
N LEU A 11 -1.17 -10.16 32.93
CA LEU A 11 -2.56 -9.75 33.10
C LEU A 11 -2.83 -9.08 34.46
N LYS A 12 -2.16 -9.54 35.53
CA LYS A 12 -2.25 -8.89 36.86
C LYS A 12 -1.67 -7.47 36.85
N LEU A 13 -0.56 -7.25 36.15
CA LEU A 13 0.03 -5.92 36.00
C LEU A 13 -0.88 -4.99 35.21
N LEU A 14 -1.46 -5.48 34.11
CA LEU A 14 -2.42 -4.73 33.28
C LEU A 14 -3.69 -4.32 34.06
N LYS A 15 -4.15 -5.17 34.98
CA LYS A 15 -5.29 -4.87 35.87
C LYS A 15 -4.91 -4.02 37.09
N GLY A 16 -3.64 -3.61 37.21
CA GLY A 16 -3.14 -2.79 38.31
C GLY A 16 -3.88 -1.45 38.43
N GLN A 17 -3.79 -0.79 39.60
CA GLN A 17 -4.44 0.51 39.81
C GLN A 17 -3.58 1.70 39.37
N ARG A 18 -2.25 1.51 39.30
CA ARG A 18 -1.29 2.55 38.94
C ARG A 18 -0.87 2.42 37.48
N ASP A 19 -0.70 3.55 36.81
CA ASP A 19 -0.37 3.57 35.38
C ASP A 19 1.02 2.96 35.12
N GLU A 20 1.98 3.10 36.03
CA GLU A 20 3.30 2.48 35.88
C GLU A 20 3.22 0.94 35.86
N GLN A 21 2.28 0.36 36.63
CA GLN A 21 2.04 -1.08 36.62
C GLN A 21 1.42 -1.52 35.29
N ARG A 22 0.47 -0.73 34.77
CA ARG A 22 -0.20 -1.01 33.51
C ARG A 22 0.77 -0.89 32.33
N LEU A 23 1.61 0.14 32.31
CA LEU A 23 2.68 0.31 31.31
C LEU A 23 3.67 -0.85 31.33
N ALA A 24 4.12 -1.27 32.52
CA ALA A 24 4.97 -2.46 32.65
C ALA A 24 4.26 -3.73 32.12
N GLY A 25 2.97 -3.87 32.40
CA GLY A 25 2.14 -4.94 31.86
C GLY A 25 2.08 -4.92 30.32
N LEU A 26 1.90 -3.75 29.71
CA LEU A 26 1.87 -3.58 28.25
C LEU A 26 3.21 -3.96 27.60
N LEU A 27 4.32 -3.52 28.17
CA LEU A 27 5.66 -3.89 27.68
C LEU A 27 5.88 -5.41 27.74
N LEU A 28 5.40 -6.07 28.80
CA LEU A 28 5.44 -7.53 28.92
C LEU A 28 4.50 -8.22 27.93
N ALA A 29 3.34 -7.65 27.62
CA ALA A 29 2.38 -8.23 26.70
C ALA A 29 2.97 -8.47 25.31
N THR A 30 3.93 -7.64 24.86
CA THR A 30 4.65 -7.82 23.59
C THR A 30 5.41 -9.15 23.50
N LYS A 31 5.79 -9.77 24.63
CA LYS A 31 6.46 -11.07 24.66
C LYS A 31 5.51 -12.25 24.53
N PHE A 32 4.23 -12.04 24.84
CA PHE A 32 3.22 -13.09 24.91
C PHE A 32 2.24 -13.03 23.74
N CYS A 33 1.96 -11.84 23.22
CA CYS A 33 1.08 -11.65 22.08
C CYS A 33 1.85 -11.77 20.77
N LYS A 34 1.70 -12.91 20.09
CA LYS A 34 2.09 -13.05 18.69
C LYS A 34 1.00 -12.45 17.81
N ARG A 35 1.37 -12.03 16.59
CA ARG A 35 0.47 -11.37 15.63
C ARG A 35 -0.86 -12.12 15.43
N ASP A 36 -0.80 -13.45 15.35
CA ASP A 36 -1.96 -14.30 15.03
C ASP A 36 -2.59 -14.96 16.27
N ASP A 37 -2.13 -14.62 17.49
CA ASP A 37 -2.69 -15.17 18.73
C ASP A 37 -3.84 -14.31 19.25
N HIS A 38 -4.98 -14.41 18.56
CA HIS A 38 -6.19 -13.65 18.89
C HIS A 38 -6.67 -13.91 20.32
N THR A 39 -6.46 -15.12 20.85
CA THR A 39 -6.89 -15.47 22.22
C THR A 39 -6.10 -14.68 23.26
N SER A 40 -4.78 -14.59 23.10
CA SER A 40 -3.94 -13.79 23.99
C SER A 40 -4.25 -12.29 23.85
N ILE A 41 -4.47 -11.81 22.63
CA ILE A 41 -4.81 -10.41 22.36
C ILE A 41 -6.12 -10.01 23.06
N VAL A 42 -7.17 -10.85 22.96
CA VAL A 42 -8.45 -10.60 23.64
C VAL A 42 -8.27 -10.50 25.16
N ARG A 43 -7.52 -11.42 25.76
CA ARG A 43 -7.24 -11.41 27.21
C ARG A 43 -6.50 -10.15 27.64
N VAL A 44 -5.54 -9.68 26.85
CA VAL A 44 -4.80 -8.44 27.10
C VAL A 44 -5.74 -7.24 27.00
N TYR A 45 -6.55 -7.16 25.95
CA TYR A 45 -7.52 -6.07 25.77
C TYR A 45 -8.50 -5.94 26.95
N GLU A 46 -9.09 -7.06 27.38
CA GLU A 46 -9.98 -7.10 28.55
C GLU A 46 -9.26 -6.68 29.84
N ALA A 47 -7.98 -7.03 30.00
CA ALA A 47 -7.19 -6.69 31.18
C ALA A 47 -6.77 -5.21 31.22
N ILE A 48 -6.49 -4.60 30.07
CA ILE A 48 -6.15 -3.18 29.95
C ILE A 48 -7.37 -2.29 30.27
N GLY A 49 -8.50 -2.60 29.64
CA GLY A 49 -9.73 -1.82 29.69
C GLY A 49 -9.69 -0.52 28.85
N SER A 50 -10.82 -0.15 28.27
CA SER A 50 -10.91 0.96 27.31
C SER A 50 -10.55 2.33 27.90
N GLN A 51 -10.86 2.57 29.18
CA GLN A 51 -10.51 3.83 29.85
C GLN A 51 -9.00 4.08 29.93
N PHE A 52 -8.20 3.03 30.11
CA PHE A 52 -6.75 3.19 30.14
C PHE A 52 -6.22 3.57 28.77
N LEU A 53 -6.70 2.89 27.72
CA LEU A 53 -6.35 3.22 26.33
C LEU A 53 -6.70 4.66 25.98
N ASP A 54 -7.88 5.14 26.41
CA ASP A 54 -8.28 6.53 26.18
C ASP A 54 -7.35 7.53 26.87
N ARG A 55 -6.95 7.27 28.11
CA ARG A 55 -5.99 8.14 28.82
C ARG A 55 -4.63 8.11 28.15
N LEU A 56 -4.14 6.93 27.78
CA LEU A 56 -2.86 6.74 27.12
C LEU A 56 -2.78 7.54 25.81
N LEU A 57 -3.81 7.44 24.98
CA LEU A 57 -3.91 8.18 23.72
C LEU A 57 -4.02 9.70 23.94
N LYS A 58 -4.82 10.14 24.90
CA LYS A 58 -4.98 11.58 25.22
C LYS A 58 -3.70 12.21 25.76
N THR A 59 -2.94 11.49 26.58
CA THR A 59 -1.61 11.92 27.03
C THR A 59 -0.67 12.06 25.83
N GLY A 60 -0.69 11.09 24.91
CA GLY A 60 0.11 11.17 23.69
C GLY A 60 -0.23 12.34 22.77
N LEU A 61 -1.50 12.77 22.76
CA LEU A 61 -1.96 13.91 21.96
C LEU A 61 -1.67 15.29 22.57
N GLY A 62 -1.04 15.33 23.75
CA GLY A 62 -0.82 16.56 24.51
C GLY A 62 -2.10 17.16 25.10
N VAL A 63 -3.17 16.35 25.23
CA VAL A 63 -4.41 16.76 25.94
C VAL A 63 -4.17 16.80 27.45
N VAL A 64 -3.20 16.03 27.94
CA VAL A 64 -2.75 15.99 29.32
C VAL A 64 -1.25 16.33 29.31
N GLU A 65 -0.83 17.30 30.13
CA GLU A 65 0.58 17.70 30.21
C GLU A 65 1.47 16.51 30.59
N SER A 66 2.49 16.24 29.77
CA SER A 66 3.50 15.21 29.98
C SER A 66 4.83 15.67 29.41
N ASN A 67 5.94 15.24 30.00
CA ASN A 67 7.28 15.52 29.45
C ASN A 67 7.64 14.61 28.26
N ASP A 68 6.86 13.55 28.02
CA ASP A 68 7.16 12.48 27.06
C ASP A 68 5.97 12.18 26.12
N GLU A 69 5.22 13.19 25.70
CA GLU A 69 3.99 13.05 24.86
C GLU A 69 4.20 12.12 23.65
N GLU A 70 5.30 12.26 22.91
CA GLU A 70 5.58 11.43 21.73
C GLU A 70 5.73 9.94 22.07
N ALA A 71 6.38 9.60 23.19
CA ALA A 71 6.55 8.21 23.61
C ALA A 71 5.21 7.58 24.02
N TYR A 72 4.34 8.36 24.67
CA TYR A 72 2.97 7.95 24.98
C TYR A 72 2.13 7.78 23.72
N LEU A 73 2.28 8.69 22.75
CA LEU A 73 1.57 8.62 21.48
C LEU A 73 1.94 7.34 20.74
N GLN A 74 3.23 7.10 20.55
CA GLN A 74 3.69 5.90 19.87
C GLN A 74 3.21 4.64 20.58
N LEU A 75 3.41 4.51 21.89
CA LEU A 75 2.92 3.35 22.63
C LEU A 75 1.40 3.16 22.51
N SER A 76 0.63 4.24 22.55
CA SER A 76 -0.83 4.18 22.44
C SER A 76 -1.27 3.65 21.09
N ILE A 77 -0.67 4.16 20.01
CA ILE A 77 -0.98 3.76 18.63
C ILE A 77 -0.52 2.32 18.38
N THR A 78 0.68 1.93 18.82
CA THR A 78 1.19 0.55 18.72
C THR A 78 0.23 -0.43 19.39
N VAL A 79 -0.22 -0.14 20.61
CA VAL A 79 -1.14 -1.02 21.34
C VAL A 79 -2.49 -1.09 20.64
N ILE A 80 -3.04 0.05 20.21
CA ILE A 80 -4.31 0.14 19.48
C ILE A 80 -4.26 -0.64 18.17
N ALA A 81 -3.18 -0.50 17.39
CA ALA A 81 -2.96 -1.25 16.16
C ALA A 81 -2.88 -2.76 16.43
N ALA A 82 -2.11 -3.16 17.45
CA ALA A 82 -1.94 -4.58 17.79
C ALA A 82 -3.24 -5.26 18.23
N ILE A 83 -4.06 -4.62 19.07
CA ILE A 83 -5.33 -5.20 19.54
C ILE A 83 -6.41 -5.23 18.45
N SER A 84 -6.32 -4.33 17.47
CA SER A 84 -7.29 -4.23 16.38
C SER A 84 -7.06 -5.26 15.28
N ARG A 85 -6.07 -6.14 15.43
CA ARG A 85 -5.94 -7.35 14.60
C ARG A 85 -7.04 -8.38 14.90
N VAL A 86 -7.76 -8.21 16.02
CA VAL A 86 -8.92 -9.02 16.36
C VAL A 86 -10.19 -8.28 15.92
N PRO A 87 -10.92 -8.79 14.89
CA PRO A 87 -12.04 -8.07 14.30
C PRO A 87 -13.14 -7.68 15.29
N GLU A 88 -13.43 -8.54 16.27
CA GLU A 88 -14.44 -8.28 17.29
C GLU A 88 -14.06 -7.08 18.18
N ILE A 89 -12.77 -6.84 18.39
CA ILE A 89 -12.26 -5.70 19.14
C ILE A 89 -12.25 -4.45 18.26
N ALA A 90 -11.72 -4.54 17.05
CA ALA A 90 -11.62 -3.41 16.13
C ALA A 90 -12.98 -2.76 15.84
N GLN A 91 -14.02 -3.58 15.68
CA GLN A 91 -15.40 -3.12 15.43
C GLN A 91 -16.16 -2.71 16.70
N SER A 92 -15.56 -2.85 17.88
CA SER A 92 -16.20 -2.45 19.13
C SER A 92 -16.41 -0.94 19.19
N LYS A 93 -17.49 -0.50 19.85
CA LYS A 93 -17.82 0.92 20.01
C LYS A 93 -16.66 1.73 20.60
N ASP A 94 -15.92 1.13 21.53
CA ASP A 94 -14.78 1.76 22.22
C ASP A 94 -13.58 1.97 21.29
N MET A 95 -13.37 1.09 20.30
CA MET A 95 -12.31 1.25 19.31
C MET A 95 -12.74 2.19 18.19
N VAL A 96 -13.96 2.08 17.69
CA VAL A 96 -14.51 3.01 16.68
C VAL A 96 -14.49 4.46 17.19
N SER A 97 -14.75 4.71 18.47
CA SER A 97 -14.67 6.06 19.03
C SER A 97 -13.25 6.65 19.05
N LYS A 98 -12.20 5.84 18.81
CA LYS A 98 -10.82 6.29 18.74
C LYS A 98 -10.38 6.73 17.34
N ILE A 99 -11.15 6.38 16.30
CA ILE A 99 -10.87 6.72 14.90
C ILE A 99 -10.59 8.23 14.70
N PRO A 100 -11.41 9.17 15.23
CA PRO A 100 -11.14 10.60 15.04
C PRO A 100 -9.78 11.04 15.58
N TYR A 101 -9.35 10.49 16.71
CA TYR A 101 -8.05 10.79 17.30
C TYR A 101 -6.91 10.27 16.42
N VAL A 102 -7.03 9.07 15.87
CA VAL A 102 -6.01 8.50 14.97
C VAL A 102 -5.93 9.28 13.65
N LEU A 103 -7.07 9.73 13.11
CA LEU A 103 -7.09 10.62 11.96
C LEU A 103 -6.40 11.97 12.26
N ASP A 104 -6.56 12.50 13.47
CA ASP A 104 -5.85 13.71 13.89
C ASP A 104 -4.33 13.49 14.00
N VAL A 105 -3.88 12.32 14.43
CA VAL A 105 -2.45 11.94 14.42
C VAL A 105 -1.90 11.90 12.99
N LEU A 106 -2.63 11.26 12.07
CA LEU A 106 -2.24 11.20 10.66
C LEU A 106 -2.13 12.59 10.03
N LYS A 107 -3.07 13.49 10.32
CA LYS A 107 -3.04 14.88 9.83
C LYS A 107 -1.87 15.70 10.35
N ARG A 108 -1.38 15.42 11.57
CA ARG A 108 -0.27 16.16 12.19
C ARG A 108 1.09 15.79 11.61
N GLY A 109 1.20 14.69 10.86
CA GLY A 109 2.46 14.24 10.28
C GLY A 109 3.47 13.76 11.32
N SER A 110 3.01 12.97 12.30
CA SER A 110 3.89 12.28 13.27
C SER A 110 4.91 11.35 12.57
N GLY A 111 5.91 10.85 13.29
CA GLY A 111 6.97 10.02 12.68
C GLY A 111 6.44 8.80 11.90
N ASN A 112 7.18 8.37 10.86
CA ASN A 112 6.77 7.30 9.94
C ASN A 112 6.26 6.01 10.64
N LEU A 113 6.87 5.62 11.77
CA LEU A 113 6.44 4.43 12.51
C LEU A 113 5.02 4.57 13.09
N VAL A 114 4.69 5.74 13.64
CA VAL A 114 3.36 6.02 14.21
C VAL A 114 2.30 6.06 13.10
N ILE A 115 2.63 6.67 11.96
CA ILE A 115 1.75 6.72 10.79
C ILE A 115 1.38 5.31 10.31
N ASN A 116 2.34 4.40 10.21
CA ASN A 116 2.11 3.04 9.72
C ASN A 116 1.17 2.26 10.66
N GLU A 117 1.37 2.41 11.96
CA GLU A 117 0.52 1.76 12.97
C GLU A 117 -0.88 2.39 13.04
N CYS A 118 -0.99 3.72 12.86
CA CYS A 118 -2.28 4.39 12.68
C CYS A 118 -3.05 3.78 11.50
N TYR A 119 -2.35 3.50 10.40
CA TYR A 119 -3.00 2.86 9.27
C TYR A 119 -3.34 1.38 9.52
N GLU A 120 -2.47 0.62 10.20
CA GLU A 120 -2.79 -0.77 10.58
C GLU A 120 -4.05 -0.83 11.46
N PHE A 121 -4.22 0.12 12.39
CA PHE A 121 -5.42 0.26 13.20
C PHE A 121 -6.68 0.56 12.36
N LEU A 122 -6.59 1.59 11.51
CA LEU A 122 -7.75 2.12 10.82
C LEU A 122 -8.22 1.23 9.66
N PHE A 123 -7.32 0.47 9.02
CA PHE A 123 -7.57 0.00 7.66
C PHE A 123 -7.33 -1.49 7.42
N LEU A 124 -7.14 -2.35 8.44
CA LEU A 124 -7.18 -3.81 8.20
C LEU A 124 -8.63 -4.32 8.07
N ASP A 125 -9.53 -3.88 8.95
CA ASP A 125 -10.92 -4.34 8.97
C ASP A 125 -11.91 -3.41 8.26
N LEU A 126 -11.56 -2.14 8.06
CA LEU A 126 -12.39 -1.15 7.35
C LEU A 126 -11.90 -0.91 5.92
N LEU A 127 -10.93 -1.69 5.43
CA LEU A 127 -10.34 -1.45 4.11
C LEU A 127 -11.40 -1.45 3.01
N GLU A 128 -12.28 -2.45 3.02
CA GLU A 128 -13.36 -2.58 2.05
C GLU A 128 -14.27 -1.36 2.09
N ASP A 129 -14.70 -0.96 3.30
CA ASP A 129 -15.57 0.19 3.50
C ASP A 129 -14.92 1.49 3.01
N ILE A 130 -13.63 1.67 3.26
CA ILE A 130 -12.90 2.90 2.96
C ILE A 130 -12.61 3.03 1.46
N LEU A 131 -12.31 1.91 0.80
CA LEU A 131 -12.11 1.85 -0.65
C LEU A 131 -13.38 2.14 -1.47
N VAL A 132 -14.55 2.27 -0.82
CA VAL A 132 -15.80 2.65 -1.47
C VAL A 132 -16.36 4.00 -1.00
N ILE A 133 -15.64 4.74 -0.14
CA ILE A 133 -16.07 6.07 0.31
C ILE A 133 -15.94 7.07 -0.83
N GLU A 134 -17.07 7.67 -1.22
CA GLU A 134 -17.18 8.75 -2.19
C GLU A 134 -17.39 10.09 -1.48
N GLY A 135 -16.71 11.15 -1.94
CA GLY A 135 -16.98 12.53 -1.50
C GLY A 135 -18.28 13.10 -2.10
N GLU A 136 -18.82 14.17 -1.50
CA GLU A 136 -20.07 14.83 -1.96
C GLU A 136 -20.01 15.26 -3.44
N ASP A 137 -18.82 15.64 -3.93
CA ASP A 137 -18.56 16.11 -5.30
C ASP A 137 -17.77 15.09 -6.16
N GLU A 138 -17.87 13.81 -5.82
CA GLU A 138 -17.01 12.76 -6.34
C GLU A 138 -17.78 11.48 -6.76
N PRO A 139 -17.82 11.12 -8.05
CA PRO A 139 -18.62 9.98 -8.54
C PRO A 139 -17.91 8.61 -8.36
N SER A 140 -16.89 8.55 -7.51
CA SER A 140 -16.03 7.38 -7.30
C SER A 140 -15.12 7.60 -6.10
N PRO A 141 -14.58 6.56 -5.45
CA PRO A 141 -13.74 6.70 -4.25
C PRO A 141 -12.29 7.13 -4.57
N PHE A 142 -12.08 8.19 -5.34
CA PHE A 142 -10.73 8.59 -5.79
C PHE A 142 -9.93 9.29 -4.68
N TYR A 143 -10.48 10.26 -3.96
CA TYR A 143 -9.78 10.97 -2.88
C TYR A 143 -9.47 10.06 -1.69
N SER A 144 -10.42 9.19 -1.34
CA SER A 144 -10.21 8.17 -0.29
C SER A 144 -9.09 7.22 -0.68
N VAL A 145 -9.09 6.69 -1.92
CA VAL A 145 -8.01 5.83 -2.40
C VAL A 145 -6.67 6.58 -2.45
N CYS A 146 -6.64 7.82 -2.97
CA CYS A 146 -5.43 8.66 -2.99
C CYS A 146 -4.83 8.85 -1.59
N PHE A 147 -5.68 9.15 -0.60
CA PHE A 147 -5.28 9.26 0.80
C PHE A 147 -4.70 7.94 1.34
N MET A 148 -5.21 6.81 0.86
CA MET A 148 -4.78 5.47 1.28
C MET A 148 -3.49 4.97 0.62
N LEU A 149 -3.05 5.56 -0.48
CA LEU A 149 -1.91 5.06 -1.25
C LEU A 149 -0.61 4.87 -0.45
N PRO A 150 -0.20 5.78 0.46
CA PRO A 150 0.98 5.55 1.31
C PRO A 150 0.89 4.26 2.12
N PHE A 151 -0.28 3.98 2.70
CA PHE A 151 -0.50 2.74 3.46
C PHE A 151 -0.55 1.53 2.56
N LEU A 152 -1.31 1.58 1.46
CA LEU A 152 -1.45 0.44 0.56
C LEU A 152 -0.10 0.03 -0.04
N CYS A 153 0.76 1.01 -0.35
CA CYS A 153 2.12 0.79 -0.80
C CYS A 153 2.94 0.01 0.24
N GLN A 154 2.89 0.41 1.52
CA GLN A 154 3.58 -0.29 2.60
C GLN A 154 2.97 -1.66 2.90
N LEU A 155 1.64 -1.76 2.90
CA LEU A 155 0.91 -3.00 3.13
C LEU A 155 1.34 -4.06 2.11
N THR A 156 1.44 -3.69 0.84
CA THR A 156 1.82 -4.59 -0.26
C THR A 156 3.30 -4.97 -0.30
N MET A 157 4.14 -4.42 0.58
CA MET A 157 5.51 -4.92 0.76
C MET A 157 5.51 -6.39 1.21
N GLU A 158 4.51 -6.80 1.99
CA GLU A 158 4.34 -8.17 2.48
C GLU A 158 3.33 -8.96 1.64
N VAL A 159 3.57 -10.28 1.51
CA VAL A 159 2.69 -11.20 0.75
C VAL A 159 1.26 -11.19 1.29
N GLU A 160 1.10 -11.18 2.62
CA GLU A 160 -0.24 -11.14 3.23
C GLU A 160 -0.97 -9.82 2.95
N GLY A 161 -0.25 -8.70 2.90
CA GLY A 161 -0.86 -7.42 2.55
C GLY A 161 -1.36 -7.38 1.11
N CYS A 162 -0.66 -8.01 0.16
CA CYS A 162 -1.17 -8.21 -1.20
C CYS A 162 -2.45 -9.06 -1.22
N ARG A 163 -2.53 -10.12 -0.39
CA ARG A 163 -3.76 -10.95 -0.26
C ARG A 163 -4.92 -10.16 0.33
N ILE A 164 -4.66 -9.34 1.35
CA ILE A 164 -5.66 -8.43 1.96
C ILE A 164 -6.19 -7.46 0.90
N LEU A 165 -5.31 -6.81 0.15
CA LEU A 165 -5.72 -5.87 -0.89
C LEU A 165 -6.59 -6.55 -1.96
N ALA A 166 -6.24 -7.77 -2.37
CA ALA A 166 -7.00 -8.52 -3.36
C ALA A 166 -8.40 -8.94 -2.87
N ARG A 167 -8.53 -9.41 -1.62
CA ARG A 167 -9.82 -9.79 -1.02
C ARG A 167 -10.82 -8.63 -1.02
N ASN A 168 -10.33 -7.41 -0.82
CA ASN A 168 -11.15 -6.21 -0.68
C ASN A 168 -11.32 -5.42 -2.00
N LYS A 169 -11.05 -6.04 -3.17
CA LYS A 169 -11.04 -5.38 -4.50
C LYS A 169 -10.12 -4.14 -4.57
N GLY A 170 -9.19 -4.00 -3.63
CA GLY A 170 -8.35 -2.81 -3.51
C GLY A 170 -7.39 -2.63 -4.67
N LEU A 171 -6.90 -3.72 -5.28
CA LEU A 171 -6.06 -3.61 -6.47
C LEU A 171 -6.80 -2.91 -7.62
N LYS A 172 -8.08 -3.23 -7.83
CA LYS A 172 -8.91 -2.58 -8.84
C LYS A 172 -9.10 -1.10 -8.51
N ALA A 173 -9.39 -0.77 -7.26
CA ALA A 173 -9.54 0.61 -6.80
C ALA A 173 -8.26 1.44 -7.03
N VAL A 174 -7.08 0.85 -6.74
CA VAL A 174 -5.78 1.49 -6.99
C VAL A 174 -5.51 1.67 -8.48
N VAL A 175 -5.85 0.70 -9.33
CA VAL A 175 -5.73 0.82 -10.79
C VAL A 175 -6.65 1.93 -11.34
N ASP A 176 -7.91 1.96 -10.92
CA ASP A 176 -8.88 2.97 -11.34
C ASP A 176 -8.45 4.38 -10.87
N CYS A 177 -7.85 4.46 -9.68
CA CYS A 177 -7.25 5.68 -9.15
C CYS A 177 -6.05 6.13 -10.00
N LEU A 178 -5.10 5.22 -10.27
CA LEU A 178 -3.91 5.52 -11.09
C LEU A 178 -4.30 6.02 -12.48
N ILE A 179 -5.25 5.37 -13.15
CA ILE A 179 -5.75 5.78 -14.46
C ILE A 179 -6.26 7.22 -14.40
N LYS A 180 -7.02 7.59 -13.37
CA LYS A 180 -7.51 8.97 -13.18
C LYS A 180 -6.39 9.98 -12.91
N LEU A 181 -5.31 9.58 -12.23
CA LEU A 181 -4.16 10.45 -11.98
C LEU A 181 -3.39 10.77 -13.27
N ILE A 182 -3.22 9.77 -14.16
CA ILE A 182 -2.32 9.88 -15.32
C ILE A 182 -2.98 10.27 -16.65
N VAL A 183 -4.32 10.23 -16.73
CA VAL A 183 -5.07 10.65 -17.94
C VAL A 183 -5.02 12.17 -18.13
N PRO A 184 -4.82 12.67 -19.38
CA PRO A 184 -4.82 14.11 -19.67
C PRO A 184 -6.12 14.83 -19.25
N ASN A 185 -6.00 15.99 -18.60
CA ASN A 185 -7.06 16.76 -17.93
C ASN A 185 -7.53 16.20 -16.57
N SER A 186 -6.69 15.41 -15.90
CA SER A 186 -6.92 15.03 -14.50
C SER A 186 -6.96 16.26 -13.58
N ARG A 187 -7.68 16.16 -12.45
CA ARG A 187 -7.86 17.24 -11.44
C ARG A 187 -6.55 17.65 -10.73
N ALA A 188 -5.39 17.12 -11.13
CA ALA A 188 -4.11 17.36 -10.49
C ALA A 188 -3.44 18.59 -11.11
N ASP A 189 -3.54 19.74 -10.43
CA ASP A 189 -2.60 20.84 -10.61
C ASP A 189 -1.17 20.36 -10.30
N ASP A 190 -0.18 20.87 -11.04
CA ASP A 190 1.27 20.66 -10.87
C ASP A 190 1.73 19.33 -10.21
N LYS A 191 1.49 18.23 -10.93
CA LYS A 191 2.26 16.96 -10.90
C LYS A 191 2.73 16.49 -9.51
N GLU A 192 1.81 15.98 -8.70
CA GLU A 192 2.10 15.13 -7.55
C GLU A 192 2.59 13.74 -7.99
N TYR A 193 3.78 13.67 -8.62
CA TYR A 193 4.41 12.40 -9.00
C TYR A 193 4.57 11.44 -7.81
N GLY A 194 4.65 11.95 -6.58
CA GLY A 194 4.68 11.14 -5.38
C GLY A 194 3.46 10.22 -5.25
N ILE A 195 2.24 10.75 -5.43
CA ILE A 195 1.01 9.94 -5.35
C ILE A 195 0.94 8.95 -6.51
N ILE A 196 1.33 9.37 -7.71
CA ILE A 196 1.38 8.49 -8.88
C ILE A 196 2.35 7.32 -8.64
N PHE A 197 3.55 7.59 -8.11
CA PHE A 197 4.52 6.55 -7.81
C PHE A 197 4.05 5.62 -6.70
N LEU A 198 3.39 6.12 -5.64
CA LEU A 198 2.78 5.26 -4.63
C LEU A 198 1.74 4.29 -5.22
N ALA A 199 0.92 4.76 -6.16
CA ALA A 199 -0.03 3.90 -6.87
C ALA A 199 0.68 2.86 -7.76
N CYS A 200 1.71 3.29 -8.49
CA CYS A 200 2.54 2.40 -9.30
C CYS A 200 3.24 1.32 -8.44
N ASP A 201 3.87 1.71 -7.34
CA ASP A 201 4.56 0.80 -6.41
C ASP A 201 3.58 -0.19 -5.79
N THR A 202 2.39 0.26 -5.39
CA THR A 202 1.34 -0.63 -4.87
C THR A 202 0.94 -1.70 -5.90
N ILE A 203 0.75 -1.31 -7.17
CA ILE A 203 0.41 -2.26 -8.25
C ILE A 203 1.59 -3.20 -8.53
N MET A 204 2.80 -2.65 -8.63
CA MET A 204 4.02 -3.39 -8.91
C MET A 204 4.33 -4.43 -7.84
N ASN A 205 4.20 -4.06 -6.55
CA ASN A 205 4.35 -4.96 -5.41
C ASN A 205 3.43 -6.18 -5.50
N VAL A 206 2.19 -5.98 -5.92
CA VAL A 206 1.21 -7.06 -6.10
C VAL A 206 1.56 -7.92 -7.30
N LEU A 207 1.92 -7.32 -8.44
CA LEU A 207 2.28 -8.03 -9.67
C LEU A 207 3.57 -8.86 -9.51
N LEU A 208 4.56 -8.36 -8.78
CA LEU A 208 5.79 -9.10 -8.47
C LEU A 208 5.51 -10.34 -7.61
N LYS A 209 4.49 -10.29 -6.76
CA LYS A 209 4.08 -11.39 -5.87
C LYS A 209 2.88 -12.19 -6.41
N LYS A 210 2.55 -12.06 -7.70
CA LYS A 210 1.35 -12.68 -8.30
C LYS A 210 1.33 -14.20 -8.21
N GLU A 211 2.49 -14.85 -8.28
CA GLU A 211 2.60 -16.32 -8.19
C GLU A 211 2.31 -16.82 -6.76
N GLU A 212 2.80 -16.10 -5.75
CA GLU A 212 2.60 -16.47 -4.33
C GLU A 212 1.17 -16.18 -3.85
N THR A 213 0.57 -15.11 -4.39
CA THR A 213 -0.72 -14.59 -3.91
C THR A 213 -1.92 -15.05 -4.74
N SER A 214 -1.68 -15.58 -5.95
CA SER A 214 -2.73 -15.87 -6.96
C SER A 214 -3.57 -14.65 -7.35
N VAL A 215 -3.04 -13.44 -7.14
CA VAL A 215 -3.72 -12.18 -7.46
C VAL A 215 -3.47 -11.83 -8.92
N GLN A 216 -4.54 -11.47 -9.64
CA GLN A 216 -4.48 -11.08 -11.04
C GLN A 216 -5.37 -9.87 -11.28
N LEU A 217 -4.99 -9.06 -12.27
CA LEU A 217 -5.84 -8.02 -12.84
C LEU A 217 -6.85 -8.66 -13.79
N ASP A 218 -8.08 -8.17 -13.80
CA ASP A 218 -9.06 -8.55 -14.82
C ASP A 218 -8.69 -7.96 -16.19
N ASP A 219 -9.16 -8.61 -17.27
CA ASP A 219 -8.81 -8.24 -18.65
C ASP A 219 -9.12 -6.76 -18.97
N CYS A 220 -10.24 -6.23 -18.46
CA CYS A 220 -10.59 -4.82 -18.64
C CYS A 220 -9.61 -3.90 -17.92
N SER A 221 -9.26 -4.20 -16.66
CA SER A 221 -8.25 -3.45 -15.91
C SER A 221 -6.88 -3.48 -16.60
N VAL A 222 -6.47 -4.62 -17.15
CA VAL A 222 -5.24 -4.75 -17.95
C VAL A 222 -5.27 -3.80 -19.15
N VAL A 223 -6.34 -3.85 -19.96
CA VAL A 223 -6.47 -3.05 -21.18
C VAL A 223 -6.51 -1.55 -20.88
N HIS A 224 -7.28 -1.14 -19.88
CA HIS A 224 -7.38 0.27 -19.49
C HIS A 224 -6.07 0.81 -18.94
N LEU A 225 -5.38 0.05 -18.09
CA LEU A 225 -4.12 0.46 -17.50
C LEU A 225 -3.01 0.59 -18.55
N LEU A 226 -2.86 -0.40 -19.44
CA LEU A 226 -1.92 -0.32 -20.56
C LEU A 226 -2.23 0.87 -21.48
N THR A 227 -3.50 1.14 -21.73
CA THR A 227 -3.93 2.32 -22.53
C THR A 227 -3.57 3.63 -21.85
N ALA A 228 -3.77 3.72 -20.53
CA ALA A 228 -3.42 4.89 -19.75
C ALA A 228 -1.91 5.15 -19.75
N PHE A 229 -1.08 4.12 -19.54
CA PHE A 229 0.39 4.25 -19.65
C PHE A 229 0.86 4.66 -21.04
N ALA A 230 0.27 4.07 -22.09
CA ALA A 230 0.58 4.39 -23.48
C ALA A 230 0.27 5.86 -23.83
N CYS A 231 -0.79 6.42 -23.25
CA CYS A 231 -1.16 7.82 -23.44
C CYS A 231 -0.31 8.76 -22.57
N TRP A 232 -0.13 8.42 -21.29
CA TRP A 232 0.63 9.22 -20.34
C TRP A 232 2.09 9.40 -20.78
N THR A 233 2.72 8.32 -21.22
CA THR A 233 4.15 8.33 -21.60
C THR A 233 4.41 8.85 -23.01
N GLU A 234 3.37 9.15 -23.81
CA GLU A 234 3.51 9.75 -25.15
C GLU A 234 4.14 11.15 -25.06
N PHE A 235 3.84 11.90 -24.00
CA PHE A 235 4.28 13.29 -23.82
C PHE A 235 5.25 13.51 -22.66
N VAL A 236 5.53 12.48 -21.87
CA VAL A 236 6.45 12.56 -20.71
C VAL A 236 7.84 12.05 -21.11
N THR A 237 8.85 12.87 -20.82
CA THR A 237 10.27 12.57 -21.10
C THR A 237 11.08 12.21 -19.86
N GLN A 238 10.44 12.18 -18.68
CA GLN A 238 11.13 11.85 -17.42
C GLN A 238 11.54 10.37 -17.41
N PRO A 239 12.82 10.05 -17.13
CA PRO A 239 13.31 8.68 -17.12
C PRO A 239 12.61 7.81 -16.06
N SER A 240 12.40 8.34 -14.84
CA SER A 240 11.71 7.62 -13.75
C SER A 240 10.29 7.19 -14.12
N VAL A 241 9.52 8.06 -14.79
CA VAL A 241 8.18 7.73 -15.31
C VAL A 241 8.25 6.65 -16.38
N THR A 242 9.23 6.76 -17.29
CA THR A 242 9.44 5.77 -18.36
C THR A 242 9.75 4.40 -17.78
N MET A 243 10.66 4.32 -16.81
CA MET A 243 11.05 3.06 -16.16
C MET A 243 9.92 2.45 -15.34
N MET A 244 9.22 3.26 -14.54
CA MET A 244 8.09 2.79 -13.74
C MET A 244 6.97 2.21 -14.60
N ALA A 245 6.54 2.95 -15.62
CA ALA A 245 5.49 2.50 -16.54
C ALA A 245 5.92 1.23 -17.31
N SER A 246 7.18 1.18 -17.77
CA SER A 246 7.73 0.02 -18.49
C SER A 246 7.82 -1.23 -17.61
N SER A 247 8.14 -1.06 -16.33
CA SER A 247 8.23 -2.16 -15.35
C SER A 247 6.88 -2.81 -15.13
N ILE A 248 5.84 -2.00 -14.88
CA ILE A 248 4.47 -2.50 -14.74
C ILE A 248 3.97 -3.14 -16.04
N CYS A 249 4.21 -2.51 -17.19
CA CYS A 249 3.86 -3.09 -18.50
C CYS A 249 4.54 -4.44 -18.71
N SER A 250 5.82 -4.56 -18.35
CA SER A 250 6.58 -5.82 -18.47
C SER A 250 5.99 -6.93 -17.62
N LEU A 251 5.61 -6.64 -16.38
CA LEU A 251 4.96 -7.60 -15.48
C LEU A 251 3.57 -8.05 -15.99
N ILE A 252 2.83 -7.15 -16.63
CA ILE A 252 1.52 -7.44 -17.25
C ILE A 252 1.70 -8.30 -18.51
N PHE A 253 2.67 -7.97 -19.38
CA PHE A 253 2.93 -8.71 -20.62
C PHE A 253 3.29 -10.18 -20.38
N GLU A 254 3.85 -10.51 -19.22
CA GLU A 254 4.08 -11.90 -18.84
C GLU A 254 2.80 -12.73 -18.76
N SER A 255 1.65 -12.14 -18.43
CA SER A 255 0.36 -12.83 -18.29
C SER A 255 -0.59 -12.66 -19.49
N THR A 256 -0.19 -11.96 -20.56
CA THR A 256 -1.02 -11.76 -21.74
C THR A 256 -0.24 -11.94 -23.06
N SER A 257 -0.82 -11.60 -24.20
CA SER A 257 -0.18 -11.66 -25.52
C SER A 257 -0.65 -10.52 -26.41
N GLU A 258 0.12 -10.20 -27.45
CA GLU A 258 -0.27 -9.18 -28.44
C GLU A 258 -1.61 -9.54 -29.10
N GLU A 259 -1.82 -10.82 -29.44
CA GLU A 259 -3.07 -11.30 -30.03
C GLU A 259 -4.25 -11.07 -29.07
N ALA A 260 -4.13 -11.51 -27.82
CA ALA A 260 -5.19 -11.33 -26.81
C ALA A 260 -5.55 -9.85 -26.62
N LEU A 261 -4.55 -8.97 -26.51
CA LEU A 261 -4.81 -7.53 -26.38
C LEU A 261 -5.51 -6.97 -27.63
N LEU A 262 -5.05 -7.29 -28.84
CA LEU A 262 -5.64 -6.76 -30.08
C LEU A 262 -7.05 -7.29 -30.36
N THR A 263 -7.45 -8.42 -29.77
CA THR A 263 -8.83 -8.91 -29.85
C THR A 263 -9.79 -8.15 -28.93
N HIS A 264 -9.30 -7.43 -27.92
CA HIS A 264 -10.15 -6.70 -26.99
C HIS A 264 -10.70 -5.41 -27.65
N PRO A 265 -12.01 -5.13 -27.57
CA PRO A 265 -12.64 -4.02 -28.30
C PRO A 265 -12.08 -2.64 -27.94
N ASP A 266 -11.68 -2.46 -26.69
CA ASP A 266 -11.15 -1.18 -26.20
C ASP A 266 -9.64 -0.98 -26.43
N PHE A 267 -8.93 -2.01 -26.92
CA PHE A 267 -7.50 -1.94 -27.13
C PHE A 267 -7.18 -1.63 -28.61
N LYS A 268 -6.52 -0.50 -28.85
CA LYS A 268 -6.27 0.01 -30.20
C LYS A 268 -4.85 -0.26 -30.65
N LEU A 269 -4.66 -0.37 -31.97
CA LEU A 269 -3.32 -0.50 -32.55
C LEU A 269 -2.40 0.66 -32.20
N ARG A 270 -2.93 1.88 -32.10
CA ARG A 270 -2.18 3.05 -31.63
C ARG A 270 -1.61 2.83 -30.23
N THR A 271 -2.38 2.24 -29.33
CA THR A 271 -1.94 1.89 -27.98
C THR A 271 -0.74 0.95 -28.04
N MET A 272 -0.80 -0.10 -28.87
CA MET A 272 0.33 -1.03 -29.05
C MET A 272 1.59 -0.32 -29.56
N ASN A 273 1.46 0.60 -30.54
CA ASN A 273 2.61 1.34 -31.06
C ASN A 273 3.26 2.24 -30.00
N ASN A 274 2.45 2.93 -29.19
CA ASN A 274 2.95 3.76 -28.09
C ASN A 274 3.64 2.90 -27.01
N LEU A 275 3.11 1.72 -26.69
CA LEU A 275 3.74 0.77 -25.78
C LEU A 275 5.07 0.24 -26.33
N SER A 276 5.15 -0.04 -27.63
CA SER A 276 6.42 -0.40 -28.28
C SER A 276 7.47 0.69 -28.08
N GLN A 277 7.10 1.97 -28.32
CA GLN A 277 8.01 3.10 -28.12
C GLN A 277 8.39 3.28 -26.64
N LEU A 278 7.47 3.06 -25.70
CA LEU A 278 7.75 3.08 -24.27
C LEU A 278 8.82 2.03 -23.92
N ILE A 279 8.62 0.78 -24.33
CA ILE A 279 9.59 -0.30 -24.07
C ILE A 279 10.93 -0.02 -24.73
N THR A 280 10.96 0.44 -25.99
CA THR A 280 12.25 0.72 -26.64
C THR A 280 13.00 1.83 -25.91
N ARG A 281 12.34 2.94 -25.53
CA ARG A 281 12.96 4.01 -24.74
C ARG A 281 13.52 3.51 -23.40
N SER A 282 12.83 2.59 -22.73
CA SER A 282 13.29 2.02 -21.46
C SER A 282 14.54 1.14 -21.62
N LEU A 283 14.62 0.36 -22.71
CA LEU A 283 15.77 -0.53 -22.98
C LEU A 283 16.99 0.24 -23.49
N THR A 284 16.78 1.34 -24.23
CA THR A 284 17.88 2.18 -24.75
C THR A 284 18.44 3.15 -23.71
N ALA A 285 17.75 3.38 -22.59
CA ALA A 285 18.19 4.27 -21.51
C ALA A 285 19.43 3.77 -20.72
N CYS A 286 19.99 2.60 -21.09
CA CYS A 286 21.11 1.89 -20.47
C CYS A 286 22.41 2.71 -20.25
N GLY A 287 22.53 3.93 -20.82
CA GLY A 287 23.71 4.80 -20.70
C GLY A 287 23.61 5.98 -19.73
N HIS A 288 22.42 6.30 -19.19
CA HIS A 288 22.23 7.50 -18.35
C HIS A 288 22.22 7.23 -16.83
N TYR A 289 22.02 5.98 -16.42
CA TYR A 289 21.86 5.60 -15.00
C TYR A 289 23.17 5.33 -14.24
N SER A 290 24.32 5.32 -14.93
CA SER A 290 25.60 4.95 -14.32
C SER A 290 26.33 6.09 -13.58
N MET A 291 25.67 7.24 -13.32
CA MET A 291 26.35 8.47 -12.85
C MET A 291 25.62 9.28 -11.75
N SER A 292 24.54 8.79 -11.13
CA SER A 292 23.85 9.52 -10.03
C SER A 292 23.53 8.61 -8.83
N ASP A 293 23.67 9.12 -7.60
CA ASP A 293 23.52 8.41 -6.30
C ASP A 293 22.17 7.67 -6.07
N ASP A 294 21.18 7.80 -6.96
CA ASP A 294 19.88 7.09 -6.94
C ASP A 294 19.93 5.70 -7.65
N THR A 295 21.11 5.07 -7.71
CA THR A 295 21.44 3.94 -8.61
C THR A 295 20.74 2.60 -8.33
N GLU A 296 20.37 2.29 -7.09
CA GLU A 296 19.85 0.95 -6.74
C GLU A 296 18.40 0.75 -7.21
N ALA A 297 17.49 1.68 -6.88
CA ALA A 297 16.07 1.54 -7.22
C ALA A 297 15.81 1.62 -8.73
N GLU A 298 16.52 2.49 -9.44
CA GLU A 298 16.44 2.56 -10.92
C GLU A 298 17.09 1.32 -11.57
N GLY A 299 18.08 0.72 -10.92
CA GLY A 299 18.68 -0.56 -11.31
C GLY A 299 17.70 -1.73 -11.23
N ASP A 300 16.94 -1.82 -10.14
CA ASP A 300 15.92 -2.87 -9.94
C ASP A 300 14.81 -2.80 -11.01
N LEU A 301 14.32 -1.59 -11.33
CA LEU A 301 13.33 -1.38 -12.39
C LEU A 301 13.87 -1.80 -13.76
N TYR A 302 15.14 -1.49 -14.05
CA TYR A 302 15.78 -1.91 -15.29
C TYR A 302 15.92 -3.43 -15.40
N GLU A 303 16.26 -4.11 -14.30
CA GLU A 303 16.29 -5.56 -14.26
C GLU A 303 14.90 -6.17 -14.51
N ILE A 304 13.84 -5.60 -13.91
CA ILE A 304 12.45 -6.04 -14.16
C ILE A 304 12.12 -5.96 -15.65
N VAL A 305 12.43 -4.83 -16.29
CA VAL A 305 12.14 -4.62 -17.73
C VAL A 305 12.95 -5.57 -18.61
N THR A 306 14.27 -5.68 -18.39
CA THR A 306 15.15 -6.49 -19.25
C THR A 306 14.91 -8.00 -19.09
N ALA A 307 14.75 -8.46 -17.84
CA ALA A 307 14.42 -9.86 -17.56
C ALA A 307 13.00 -10.19 -18.04
N GLY A 308 12.04 -9.26 -17.90
CA GLY A 308 10.69 -9.39 -18.41
C GLY A 308 10.69 -9.51 -19.94
N TYR A 309 11.36 -8.58 -20.64
CA TYR A 309 11.42 -8.55 -22.11
C TYR A 309 11.83 -9.92 -22.68
N SER A 310 12.87 -10.53 -22.13
CA SER A 310 13.33 -11.86 -22.56
C SER A 310 12.26 -12.95 -22.41
N ARG A 311 11.38 -12.84 -21.40
CA ARG A 311 10.31 -13.81 -21.10
C ARG A 311 9.09 -13.65 -22.00
N TRP A 312 8.68 -12.43 -22.35
CA TRP A 312 7.41 -12.21 -23.08
C TRP A 312 7.59 -11.77 -24.54
N VAL A 313 8.77 -11.34 -24.99
CA VAL A 313 8.99 -10.76 -26.34
C VAL A 313 8.48 -11.62 -27.50
N HIS A 314 8.51 -12.94 -27.38
CA HIS A 314 8.05 -13.85 -28.43
C HIS A 314 6.54 -13.80 -28.65
N ARG A 315 5.76 -13.35 -27.65
CA ARG A 315 4.31 -13.13 -27.73
C ARG A 315 3.94 -11.72 -28.23
N PHE A 316 4.93 -10.85 -28.44
CA PHE A 316 4.76 -9.45 -28.82
C PHE A 316 5.64 -9.09 -30.02
N PRO A 317 5.33 -9.63 -31.22
CA PRO A 317 6.12 -9.40 -32.42
C PRO A 317 6.32 -7.92 -32.78
N ARG A 318 5.33 -7.04 -32.58
CA ARG A 318 5.49 -5.61 -32.90
C ARG A 318 6.48 -4.89 -32.00
N ILE A 319 6.47 -5.22 -30.71
CA ILE A 319 7.44 -4.65 -29.76
C ILE A 319 8.84 -5.18 -30.09
N LYS A 320 8.95 -6.47 -30.39
CA LYS A 320 10.21 -7.09 -30.82
C LYS A 320 10.81 -6.42 -32.05
N GLU A 321 9.99 -6.08 -33.04
CA GLU A 321 10.44 -5.37 -34.24
C GLU A 321 10.87 -3.94 -33.95
N ALA A 322 10.11 -3.21 -33.13
CA ALA A 322 10.45 -1.84 -32.73
C ALA A 322 11.80 -1.77 -32.00
N VAL A 323 12.04 -2.68 -31.05
CA VAL A 323 13.30 -2.73 -30.29
C VAL A 323 14.49 -3.09 -31.18
N LYS A 324 14.30 -3.93 -32.21
CA LYS A 324 15.36 -4.25 -33.18
C LYS A 324 15.66 -3.12 -34.15
N GLY A 325 14.69 -2.23 -34.41
CA GLY A 325 14.87 -1.11 -35.33
C GLY A 325 15.67 0.05 -34.75
N GLU A 326 15.85 0.09 -33.43
CA GLU A 326 16.61 1.15 -32.72
C GLU A 326 18.02 0.71 -32.26
N ASN A 327 18.36 -0.58 -32.34
CA ASN A 327 19.69 -1.14 -32.08
C ASN A 327 20.49 -1.34 -33.38
#